data_AF-A0A453DZV5-F1
#
_entry.id   AF-A0A453DZV5-F1
#
_cell.length_a   1.000
_cell.length_b   1.000
_cell.length_c   1.000
_cell.angle_alpha   90.00
_cell.angle_beta   90.00
_cell.angle_gamma   90.00
#
_symmetry.space_group_name_H-M   'P 1'
#
loop_
_entity.id
_entity.type
_entity.pdbx_description
1 polymer ?
#
loop_
_entity_poly.entity_id
_entity_poly.type
_entity_poly.pdbx_seq_one_letter_code
_entity_poly.pdbx_strand_id
1 'polypeptide(L)'
;MLDGVFSFVLLDARDKSFIAARDAIGVTPLYIGWGIDGSVWISSEMKGLNDDCEHFEIFPPGNLYSSKEKCFKRWYNPPWFSEVIPSVPYDPLRLRSAFEKAVIKRLMTDVPFGVLLSGGLDSSLVAAVAARHFAGTKAAKRWGTRLHSFCVGLEGSPDLKAAKEVADHLGTVHHEFNFTVQDGIDAIEDVIYHIETYDVTTIRASTLMFQMSRKIKALGVKMVISGEGADEIFGGYLYFHKAPNKEEFHQETCRKIKALHQYDCLRANKATSAWGLEVRVPFLDKEFIDEAMSIDPEWKMIRPDLGRIEKWILRKAFDDEEQPFLPKHILYRQKEQFSDGVGYSWIDGLKDHAASNVSDKMMSNAKFIYPHNTPTTKEAYYYRMIFERYFPQVSD
;
A
#
# COMPACT_ATOMS: atom_id res chain seq x y z
N MET A 1 -14.47 8.60 18.08
CA MET A 1 -13.27 7.85 17.65
C MET A 1 -12.77 8.49 16.35
N LEU A 2 -11.45 8.64 16.16
CA LEU A 2 -10.88 9.32 14.99
C LEU A 2 -11.13 8.52 13.70
N ASP A 3 -11.67 9.15 12.66
CA ASP A 3 -11.81 8.55 11.32
C ASP A 3 -10.76 9.15 10.38
N GLY A 4 -9.70 8.38 10.11
CA GLY A 4 -8.58 8.82 9.29
C GLY A 4 -7.33 7.99 9.53
N VAL A 5 -6.28 8.39 8.84
CA VAL A 5 -4.92 7.84 8.95
C VAL A 5 -4.07 8.81 9.76
N PHE A 6 -3.33 8.31 10.74
CA PHE A 6 -2.58 9.13 11.69
C PHE A 6 -1.52 8.31 12.43
N SER A 7 -0.44 9.00 12.74
CA SER A 7 0.53 8.65 13.79
C SER A 7 0.77 9.92 14.58
N PHE A 8 0.55 9.92 15.89
CA PHE A 8 0.79 11.11 16.72
C PHE A 8 1.33 10.77 18.10
N VAL A 9 1.99 11.76 18.69
CA VAL A 9 2.38 11.79 20.11
C VAL A 9 1.75 13.03 20.74
N LEU A 10 1.06 12.86 21.87
CA LEU A 10 0.43 13.92 22.63
C LEU A 10 1.07 13.96 24.02
N LEU A 11 1.73 15.07 24.34
CA LEU A 11 2.34 15.34 25.64
C LEU A 11 1.38 16.15 26.51
N ASP A 12 1.09 15.65 27.71
CA ASP A 12 0.41 16.40 28.75
C ASP A 12 1.44 17.12 29.63
N ALA A 13 1.57 18.43 29.44
CA ALA A 13 2.53 19.23 30.19
C ALA A 13 2.22 19.33 31.71
N ARG A 14 0.99 19.00 32.13
CA ARG A 14 0.57 19.13 33.54
C ARG A 14 1.21 18.05 34.42
N ASP A 15 1.32 16.84 33.90
CA ASP A 15 1.88 15.68 34.62
C ASP A 15 3.08 15.05 33.91
N LYS A 16 3.53 15.65 32.80
CA LYS A 16 4.67 15.21 31.97
C LYS A 16 4.49 13.80 31.37
N SER A 17 3.27 13.29 31.31
CA SER A 17 2.97 12.05 30.62
C SER A 17 2.72 12.28 29.13
N PHE A 18 2.88 11.24 28.33
CA PHE A 18 2.51 11.28 26.92
C PHE A 18 1.69 10.04 26.52
N ILE A 19 0.90 10.21 25.47
CA ILE A 19 0.25 9.12 24.75
C ILE A 19 0.71 9.16 23.31
N ALA A 20 1.03 8.02 22.74
CA ALA A 20 1.21 7.87 21.31
C ALA A 20 0.13 6.96 20.74
N ALA A 21 -0.27 7.18 19.49
CA ALA A 21 -1.27 6.34 18.83
C ALA A 21 -0.99 6.24 17.34
N ARG A 22 -1.35 5.09 16.78
CA ARG A 22 -1.29 4.77 15.35
C ARG A 22 -2.67 4.37 14.85
N ASP A 23 -2.96 4.71 13.60
CA ASP A 23 -4.21 4.41 12.91
C ASP A 23 -4.56 2.91 12.90
N ALA A 24 -5.81 2.62 12.57
CA ALA A 24 -6.43 1.30 12.66
C ALA A 24 -5.66 0.18 11.92
N ILE A 25 -5.14 0.48 10.74
CA ILE A 25 -4.53 -0.50 9.82
C ILE A 25 -3.01 -0.35 9.79
N GLY A 26 -2.49 0.81 10.18
CA GLY A 26 -1.07 1.13 10.14
C GLY A 26 -0.66 1.71 8.80
N VAL A 27 -1.55 2.47 8.18
CA VAL A 27 -1.29 3.16 6.90
C VAL A 27 -0.14 4.16 7.05
N THR A 28 -0.09 4.91 8.15
CA THR A 28 1.11 5.68 8.49
C THR A 28 2.06 4.82 9.31
N PRO A 29 3.38 4.89 9.05
CA PRO A 29 4.37 4.21 9.87
C PRO A 29 4.52 4.94 11.21
N LEU A 30 4.91 4.16 12.23
CA LEU A 30 5.30 4.64 13.54
C LEU A 30 6.13 3.54 14.20
N TYR A 31 7.21 3.94 14.84
CA TYR A 31 8.14 3.09 15.56
C TYR A 31 8.31 3.64 16.98
N ILE A 32 8.56 2.75 17.92
CA ILE A 32 8.91 3.09 19.30
C ILE A 32 10.29 2.48 19.60
N GLY A 33 11.13 3.21 20.32
CA GLY A 33 12.47 2.77 20.70
C GLY A 33 12.83 3.15 22.11
N TRP A 34 13.86 2.48 22.64
CA TRP A 34 14.37 2.71 23.99
C TRP A 34 15.86 3.00 23.96
N GLY A 35 16.24 4.14 24.51
CA GLY A 35 17.62 4.54 24.69
C GLY A 35 18.26 3.86 25.91
N ILE A 36 19.60 3.82 25.93
CA ILE A 36 20.39 3.22 27.02
C ILE A 36 20.14 3.89 28.37
N ASP A 37 19.76 5.17 28.36
CA ASP A 37 19.38 5.95 29.54
C ASP A 37 17.94 5.69 30.02
N GLY A 38 17.21 4.79 29.36
CA GLY A 38 15.81 4.45 29.64
C GLY A 38 14.80 5.42 29.03
N SER A 39 15.24 6.37 28.18
CA SER A 39 14.35 7.24 27.43
C SER A 39 13.51 6.45 26.41
N VAL A 40 12.29 6.95 26.14
CA VAL A 40 11.39 6.39 25.13
C VAL A 40 11.37 7.32 23.92
N TRP A 41 11.65 6.77 22.75
CA TRP A 41 11.71 7.47 21.48
C TRP A 41 10.57 7.03 20.59
N ILE A 42 10.02 7.96 19.82
CA ILE A 42 8.96 7.67 18.86
C ILE A 42 9.29 8.40 17.57
N SER A 43 9.30 7.65 16.47
CA SER A 43 9.65 8.17 15.16
C SER A 43 8.70 7.61 14.10
N SER A 44 8.42 8.40 13.07
CA SER A 44 7.70 7.92 11.89
C SER A 44 8.48 6.83 11.15
N GLU A 45 9.81 6.86 11.25
CA GLU A 45 10.71 5.99 10.49
C GLU A 45 11.83 5.46 11.39
N MET A 46 12.22 4.21 11.17
CA MET A 46 13.24 3.48 11.93
C MET A 46 14.61 4.15 11.87
N LYS A 47 14.94 4.79 10.75
CA LYS A 47 16.16 5.59 10.56
C LYS A 47 16.30 6.74 11.56
N GLY A 48 15.20 7.18 12.18
CA GLY A 48 15.21 8.19 13.25
C GLY A 48 15.46 7.62 14.65
N LEU A 49 15.55 6.30 14.80
CA LEU A 49 15.79 5.59 16.06
C LEU A 49 17.10 4.81 16.06
N ASN A 50 17.51 4.34 14.88
CA ASN A 50 18.63 3.43 14.63
C ASN A 50 19.92 3.75 15.41
N ASP A 51 20.30 5.02 15.47
CA ASP A 51 21.60 5.41 16.02
C ASP A 51 21.59 5.59 17.55
N ASP A 52 20.42 5.86 18.13
CA ASP A 52 20.28 6.26 19.54
C ASP A 52 19.52 5.25 20.42
N CYS A 53 18.79 4.30 19.80
CA CYS A 53 18.02 3.28 20.49
C CYS A 53 18.73 1.92 20.45
N GLU A 54 18.90 1.28 21.61
CA GLU A 54 19.45 -0.09 21.70
C GLU A 54 18.46 -1.12 21.13
N HIS A 55 17.18 -0.86 21.34
CA HIS A 55 16.07 -1.65 20.81
C HIS A 55 14.96 -0.73 20.33
N PHE A 56 14.33 -1.10 19.21
CA PHE A 56 13.14 -0.45 18.69
C PHE A 56 12.26 -1.49 18.00
N GLU A 57 10.97 -1.20 17.96
CA GLU A 57 9.97 -2.06 17.34
C GLU A 57 8.94 -1.22 16.57
N ILE A 58 8.22 -1.89 15.68
CA ILE A 58 7.10 -1.28 14.97
C ILE A 58 6.00 -0.97 15.99
N PHE A 59 5.56 0.28 16.08
CA PHE A 59 4.41 0.64 16.90
C PHE A 59 3.16 -0.05 16.32
N PRO A 60 2.46 -0.92 17.07
CA PRO A 60 1.44 -1.79 16.50
C PRO A 60 0.22 -0.99 15.99
N PRO A 61 -0.32 -1.30 14.80
CA PRO A 61 -1.53 -0.67 14.28
C PRO A 61 -2.74 -0.80 15.21
N GLY A 62 -3.60 0.22 15.25
CA GLY A 62 -4.82 0.23 16.05
C GLY A 62 -4.57 0.23 17.55
N ASN A 63 -3.38 0.64 18.00
CA ASN A 63 -3.00 0.74 19.40
C ASN A 63 -2.71 2.17 19.83
N LEU A 64 -2.74 2.38 21.14
CA LEU A 64 -2.16 3.52 21.84
C LEU A 64 -1.10 3.01 22.83
N TYR A 65 -0.09 3.82 23.09
CA TYR A 65 0.91 3.61 24.14
C TYR A 65 0.74 4.71 25.18
N SER A 66 0.68 4.35 26.45
CA SER A 66 0.59 5.29 27.57
C SER A 66 1.91 5.31 28.34
N SER A 67 2.55 6.46 28.49
CA SER A 67 3.78 6.57 29.28
C SER A 67 3.55 6.35 30.78
N LYS A 68 2.31 6.48 31.26
CA LYS A 68 1.92 6.20 32.66
C LYS A 68 1.89 4.72 32.95
N GLU A 69 1.26 3.97 32.05
CA GLU A 69 1.04 2.52 32.20
C GLU A 69 2.19 1.70 31.58
N LYS A 70 3.01 2.35 30.75
CA LYS A 70 4.12 1.75 29.98
C LYS A 70 3.70 0.53 29.17
N CYS A 71 2.48 0.54 28.63
CA CYS A 71 1.91 -0.57 27.89
C CYS A 71 1.10 -0.10 26.68
N PHE A 72 0.88 -1.04 25.76
CA PHE A 72 -0.01 -0.86 24.62
C PHE A 72 -1.44 -1.22 24.98
N LYS A 73 -2.38 -0.44 24.45
CA LYS A 73 -3.81 -0.75 24.49
C LYS A 73 -4.42 -0.65 23.11
N ARG A 74 -5.00 -1.75 22.64
CA ARG A 74 -5.68 -1.80 21.34
C ARG A 74 -7.02 -1.07 21.41
N TRP A 75 -7.24 -0.11 20.51
CA TRP A 75 -8.47 0.69 20.43
C TRP A 75 -9.36 0.32 19.23
N TYR A 76 -8.85 -0.44 18.26
CA TYR A 76 -9.61 -0.90 17.08
C TYR A 76 -9.74 -2.42 17.04
N ASN A 77 -10.94 -2.92 17.32
CA ASN A 77 -11.24 -4.36 17.43
C ASN A 77 -12.52 -4.73 16.64
N PRO A 78 -12.51 -4.60 15.30
CA PRO A 78 -13.64 -5.00 14.47
C PRO A 78 -13.79 -6.54 14.43
N PRO A 79 -14.97 -7.08 14.09
CA PRO A 79 -15.20 -8.53 14.07
C PRO A 79 -14.21 -9.34 13.22
N TRP A 80 -13.80 -8.78 12.06
CA TRP A 80 -12.82 -9.41 11.18
C TRP A 80 -11.43 -9.52 11.81
N PHE A 81 -11.08 -8.67 12.79
CA PHE A 81 -9.80 -8.78 13.49
C PHE A 81 -9.73 -10.05 14.34
N SER A 82 -10.87 -10.49 14.88
CA SER A 82 -11.01 -11.77 15.57
C SER A 82 -11.31 -12.94 14.61
N GLU A 83 -11.24 -12.70 13.29
CA GLU A 83 -11.45 -13.71 12.24
C GLU A 83 -12.81 -14.40 12.31
N VAL A 84 -13.82 -13.70 12.85
CA VAL A 84 -15.20 -14.19 12.90
C VAL A 84 -15.74 -14.27 11.47
N ILE A 85 -16.09 -15.48 11.03
CA ILE A 85 -16.64 -15.71 9.69
C ILE A 85 -17.97 -14.97 9.56
N PRO A 86 -18.06 -14.01 8.62
CA PRO A 86 -19.25 -13.20 8.48
C PRO A 86 -20.28 -13.88 7.57
N SER A 87 -21.53 -13.40 7.60
CA SER A 87 -22.65 -14.00 6.86
C SER A 87 -23.59 -12.99 6.24
N VAL A 88 -23.21 -11.70 6.16
CA VAL A 88 -24.08 -10.68 5.56
C VAL A 88 -24.19 -10.96 4.05
N PRO A 89 -25.41 -11.00 3.48
CA PRO A 89 -25.59 -11.16 2.04
C PRO A 89 -24.91 -10.03 1.25
N TYR A 90 -24.38 -10.35 0.08
CA TYR A 90 -23.79 -9.36 -0.81
C TYR A 90 -24.85 -8.43 -1.41
N ASP A 91 -24.66 -7.12 -1.22
CA ASP A 91 -25.42 -6.06 -1.87
C ASP A 91 -24.44 -5.17 -2.68
N PRO A 92 -24.53 -5.14 -4.03
CA PRO A 92 -23.64 -4.36 -4.87
C PRO A 92 -23.73 -2.85 -4.61
N LEU A 93 -24.92 -2.32 -4.34
CA LEU A 93 -25.13 -0.88 -4.17
C LEU A 93 -24.63 -0.41 -2.80
N ARG A 94 -24.81 -1.25 -1.77
CA ARG A 94 -24.26 -0.98 -0.45
C ARG A 94 -22.73 -0.94 -0.47
N LEU A 95 -22.10 -1.92 -1.15
CA LEU A 95 -20.64 -1.96 -1.32
C LEU A 95 -20.12 -0.75 -2.13
N ARG A 96 -20.78 -0.44 -3.26
CA ARG A 96 -20.47 0.75 -4.09
C ARG A 96 -20.54 2.03 -3.26
N SER A 97 -21.65 2.24 -2.54
CA SER A 97 -21.86 3.46 -1.76
C SER A 97 -20.83 3.62 -0.64
N ALA A 98 -20.47 2.52 0.04
CA ALA A 98 -19.42 2.54 1.06
C ALA A 98 -18.06 2.93 0.45
N PHE A 99 -17.71 2.38 -0.71
CA PHE A 99 -16.47 2.75 -1.40
C PHE A 99 -16.47 4.21 -1.87
N GLU A 100 -17.57 4.67 -2.46
CA GLU A 100 -17.70 6.06 -2.90
C GLU A 100 -17.51 7.03 -1.74
N LYS A 101 -18.16 6.77 -0.59
CA LYS A 101 -17.97 7.55 0.64
C LYS A 101 -16.49 7.55 1.08
N ALA A 102 -15.83 6.40 1.02
CA ALA A 102 -14.42 6.27 1.38
C ALA A 102 -13.48 7.10 0.48
N VAL A 103 -13.76 7.17 -0.82
CA VAL A 103 -13.02 8.02 -1.77
C VAL A 103 -13.35 9.49 -1.54
N ILE A 104 -14.63 9.86 -1.47
CA ILE A 104 -15.09 11.25 -1.34
C ILE A 104 -14.49 11.91 -0.09
N LYS A 105 -14.47 11.24 1.06
CA LYS A 105 -13.85 11.81 2.28
C LYS A 105 -12.36 12.10 2.12
N ARG A 106 -11.67 11.37 1.24
CA ARG A 106 -10.24 11.53 0.94
C ARG A 106 -9.97 12.57 -0.15
N LEU A 107 -11.00 13.21 -0.73
CA LEU A 107 -10.83 14.37 -1.61
C LEU A 107 -10.62 15.68 -0.81
N MET A 108 -10.69 15.65 0.52
CA MET A 108 -10.50 16.80 1.40
C MET A 108 -9.05 17.33 1.34
N THR A 109 -8.81 18.41 0.59
CA THR A 109 -7.50 19.07 0.55
C THR A 109 -7.61 20.50 -0.01
N ASP A 110 -6.67 21.35 0.40
CA ASP A 110 -6.51 22.73 -0.10
C ASP A 110 -5.30 22.88 -1.06
N VAL A 111 -4.58 21.78 -1.32
CA VAL A 111 -3.39 21.73 -2.18
C VAL A 111 -3.62 20.86 -3.43
N PRO A 112 -2.81 21.02 -4.50
CA PRO A 112 -2.91 20.17 -5.69
C PRO A 112 -2.74 18.69 -5.34
N PHE A 113 -3.63 17.85 -5.88
CA PHE A 113 -3.58 16.41 -5.73
C PHE A 113 -3.91 15.69 -7.04
N GLY A 114 -3.59 14.40 -7.13
CA GLY A 114 -4.02 13.55 -8.23
C GLY A 114 -4.26 12.10 -7.80
N VAL A 115 -4.32 11.21 -8.78
CA VAL A 115 -4.53 9.77 -8.56
C VAL A 115 -3.41 8.96 -9.21
N LEU A 116 -3.00 7.88 -8.55
CA LEU A 116 -2.15 6.87 -9.18
C LEU A 116 -3.04 5.97 -10.03
N LEU A 117 -2.67 5.77 -11.30
CA LEU A 117 -3.47 5.04 -12.27
C LEU A 117 -2.60 4.04 -13.04
N SER A 118 -2.76 2.75 -12.72
CA SER A 118 -2.04 1.65 -13.39
C SER A 118 -2.85 0.97 -14.50
N GLY A 119 -4.12 1.33 -14.66
CA GLY A 119 -5.05 0.63 -15.55
C GLY A 119 -5.53 -0.73 -15.03
N GLY A 120 -5.10 -1.14 -13.84
CA GLY A 120 -5.71 -2.23 -13.07
C GLY A 120 -7.04 -1.82 -12.45
N LEU A 121 -7.86 -2.79 -12.05
CA LEU A 121 -9.20 -2.55 -11.49
C LEU A 121 -9.20 -1.51 -10.35
N ASP A 122 -8.30 -1.67 -9.38
CA ASP A 122 -8.40 -0.98 -8.09
C ASP A 122 -8.08 0.52 -8.23
N SER A 123 -6.96 0.84 -8.88
CA SER A 123 -6.55 2.22 -9.16
C SER A 123 -7.53 2.90 -10.12
N SER A 124 -8.09 2.15 -11.08
CA SER A 124 -9.08 2.67 -12.03
C SER A 124 -10.41 3.01 -11.34
N LEU A 125 -10.89 2.19 -10.40
CA LEU A 125 -12.11 2.50 -9.63
C LEU A 125 -11.91 3.71 -8.71
N VAL A 126 -10.76 3.83 -8.05
CA VAL A 126 -10.41 5.04 -7.29
C VAL A 126 -10.44 6.28 -8.18
N ALA A 127 -9.78 6.20 -9.35
CA ALA A 127 -9.73 7.31 -10.31
C ALA A 127 -11.14 7.67 -10.84
N ALA A 128 -11.97 6.68 -11.14
CA ALA A 128 -13.32 6.88 -11.66
C ALA A 128 -14.21 7.61 -10.66
N VAL A 129 -14.24 7.16 -9.41
CA VAL A 129 -15.00 7.82 -8.35
C VAL A 129 -14.42 9.22 -8.07
N ALA A 130 -13.10 9.34 -7.96
CA ALA A 130 -12.46 10.64 -7.74
C ALA A 130 -12.82 11.64 -8.86
N ALA A 131 -12.76 11.24 -10.12
CA ALA A 131 -13.08 12.09 -11.27
C ALA A 131 -14.52 12.59 -11.24
N ARG A 132 -15.50 11.73 -10.91
CA ARG A 132 -16.92 12.09 -10.81
C ARG A 132 -17.19 13.16 -9.75
N HIS A 133 -16.43 13.15 -8.65
CA HIS A 133 -16.64 14.06 -7.52
C HIS A 133 -15.62 15.22 -7.47
N PHE A 134 -14.62 15.23 -8.36
CA PHE A 134 -13.51 16.19 -8.31
C PHE A 134 -13.97 17.64 -8.53
N ALA A 135 -14.84 17.87 -9.52
CA ALA A 135 -15.23 19.22 -9.94
C ALA A 135 -15.88 20.06 -8.81
N GLY A 136 -16.49 19.43 -7.81
CA GLY A 136 -17.10 20.09 -6.66
C GLY A 136 -16.13 20.49 -5.54
N THR A 137 -14.87 20.04 -5.59
CA THR A 137 -13.90 20.19 -4.48
C THR A 137 -13.30 21.61 -4.40
N LYS A 138 -12.80 21.99 -3.22
CA LYS A 138 -12.04 23.24 -3.03
C LYS A 138 -10.78 23.27 -3.90
N ALA A 139 -10.09 22.12 -3.99
CA ALA A 139 -8.92 21.97 -4.84
C ALA A 139 -9.25 22.25 -6.30
N ALA A 140 -10.34 21.69 -6.84
CA ALA A 140 -10.75 21.93 -8.22
C ALA A 140 -11.04 23.40 -8.51
N LYS A 141 -11.70 24.10 -7.58
CA LYS A 141 -11.98 25.53 -7.69
C LYS A 141 -10.72 26.40 -7.71
N ARG A 142 -9.64 25.96 -7.08
CA ARG A 142 -8.39 26.74 -6.92
C ARG A 142 -7.31 26.36 -7.94
N TRP A 143 -7.25 25.09 -8.34
CA TRP A 143 -6.13 24.51 -9.08
C TRP A 143 -6.53 23.93 -10.45
N GLY A 144 -7.81 24.02 -10.82
CA GLY A 144 -8.34 23.55 -12.10
C GLY A 144 -9.31 22.38 -11.94
N THR A 145 -10.26 22.26 -12.86
CA THR A 145 -11.38 21.30 -12.76
C THR A 145 -11.09 19.91 -13.31
N ARG A 146 -9.90 19.67 -13.89
CA ARG A 146 -9.50 18.35 -14.38
C ARG A 146 -8.58 17.65 -13.39
N LEU A 147 -8.92 16.41 -13.06
CA LEU A 147 -8.11 15.56 -12.19
C LEU A 147 -6.85 15.11 -12.93
N HIS A 148 -5.70 15.14 -12.27
CA HIS A 148 -4.44 14.63 -12.80
C HIS A 148 -4.27 13.16 -12.42
N SER A 149 -3.89 12.32 -13.39
CA SER A 149 -3.61 10.90 -13.18
C SER A 149 -2.15 10.59 -13.54
N PHE A 150 -1.52 9.72 -12.77
CA PHE A 150 -0.08 9.41 -12.90
C PHE A 150 0.13 7.91 -13.08
N CYS A 151 0.90 7.53 -14.10
CA CYS A 151 1.33 6.17 -14.34
C CYS A 151 2.85 6.10 -14.47
N VAL A 152 3.44 4.95 -14.12
CA VAL A 152 4.86 4.68 -14.31
C VAL A 152 5.02 3.29 -14.94
N GLY A 153 5.93 3.17 -15.90
CA GLY A 153 6.12 1.95 -16.67
C GLY A 153 7.41 1.96 -17.47
N LEU A 154 7.92 0.78 -17.85
CA LEU A 154 8.88 0.70 -18.94
C LEU A 154 8.16 1.06 -20.24
N GLU A 155 8.88 1.60 -21.20
CA GLU A 155 8.30 1.99 -22.47
C GLU A 155 7.56 0.80 -23.13
N GLY A 156 6.28 1.04 -23.49
CA GLY A 156 5.43 0.02 -24.11
C GLY A 156 4.79 -0.99 -23.16
N SER A 157 4.93 -0.83 -21.84
CA SER A 157 4.36 -1.76 -20.86
C SER A 157 2.82 -1.88 -20.95
N PRO A 158 2.25 -3.03 -20.57
CA PRO A 158 0.80 -3.23 -20.51
C PRO A 158 0.08 -2.21 -19.61
N ASP A 159 0.70 -1.84 -18.49
CA ASP A 159 0.12 -0.86 -17.54
C ASP A 159 -0.01 0.53 -18.15
N LEU A 160 0.98 1.01 -18.90
CA LEU A 160 0.90 2.32 -19.56
C LEU A 160 -0.28 2.36 -20.54
N LYS A 161 -0.46 1.30 -21.35
CA LYS A 161 -1.55 1.22 -22.33
C LYS A 161 -2.93 1.25 -21.67
N ALA A 162 -3.11 0.45 -20.62
CA ALA A 162 -4.37 0.39 -19.90
C ALA A 162 -4.65 1.65 -19.08
N ALA A 163 -3.63 2.22 -18.43
CA ALA A 163 -3.75 3.49 -17.72
C ALA A 163 -4.18 4.62 -18.65
N LYS A 164 -3.59 4.68 -19.85
CA LYS A 164 -3.96 5.64 -20.88
C LYS A 164 -5.43 5.50 -21.29
N GLU A 165 -5.89 4.28 -21.55
CA GLU A 165 -7.27 4.02 -21.92
C GLU A 165 -8.25 4.48 -20.82
N VAL A 166 -7.95 4.17 -19.56
CA VAL A 166 -8.77 4.62 -18.43
C VAL A 166 -8.72 6.13 -18.29
N ALA A 167 -7.55 6.74 -18.48
CA ALA A 167 -7.40 8.18 -18.40
C ALA A 167 -8.20 8.93 -19.47
N ASP A 168 -8.23 8.40 -20.70
CA ASP A 168 -9.01 8.91 -21.83
C ASP A 168 -10.51 8.77 -21.55
N HIS A 169 -10.96 7.62 -21.02
CA HIS A 169 -12.35 7.40 -20.60
C HIS A 169 -12.80 8.38 -19.51
N LEU A 170 -11.93 8.65 -18.53
CA LEU A 170 -12.23 9.52 -17.38
C LEU A 170 -11.99 11.01 -17.66
N GLY A 171 -11.40 11.38 -18.80
CA GLY A 171 -11.06 12.76 -19.14
C GLY A 171 -9.97 13.40 -18.25
N THR A 172 -9.14 12.58 -17.59
CA THR A 172 -8.07 13.08 -16.70
C THR A 172 -6.93 13.73 -17.48
N VAL A 173 -6.15 14.60 -16.83
CA VAL A 173 -4.85 15.04 -17.36
C VAL A 173 -3.84 13.95 -17.04
N HIS A 174 -3.55 13.09 -18.00
CA HIS A 174 -2.70 11.92 -17.81
C HIS A 174 -1.22 12.25 -17.94
N HIS A 175 -0.42 11.76 -17.00
CA HIS A 175 1.04 11.87 -16.99
C HIS A 175 1.62 10.47 -16.99
N GLU A 176 2.26 10.10 -18.09
CA GLU A 176 2.98 8.85 -18.24
C GLU A 176 4.47 9.09 -17.97
N PHE A 177 5.01 8.37 -17.00
CA PHE A 177 6.43 8.43 -16.68
C PHE A 177 7.14 7.15 -17.10
N ASN A 178 7.97 7.27 -18.13
CA ASN A 178 8.90 6.20 -18.49
C ASN A 178 10.08 6.18 -17.51
N PHE A 179 10.55 4.98 -17.18
CA PHE A 179 11.81 4.75 -16.48
C PHE A 179 12.61 3.69 -17.23
N THR A 180 13.93 3.68 -17.05
CA THR A 180 14.80 2.62 -17.55
C THR A 180 15.13 1.63 -16.43
N VAL A 181 15.54 0.41 -16.78
CA VAL A 181 16.02 -0.56 -15.79
C VAL A 181 17.20 0.02 -14.98
N GLN A 182 18.08 0.79 -15.62
CA GLN A 182 19.20 1.44 -14.95
C GLN A 182 18.74 2.49 -13.93
N ASP A 183 17.75 3.33 -14.27
CA ASP A 183 17.16 4.27 -13.30
C ASP A 183 16.63 3.57 -12.05
N GLY A 184 16.12 2.35 -12.21
CA GLY A 184 15.66 1.52 -11.11
C GLY A 184 16.82 0.96 -10.30
N ILE A 185 17.84 0.40 -10.94
CA ILE A 185 19.04 -0.15 -10.29
C ILE A 185 19.76 0.92 -9.47
N ASP A 186 19.97 2.10 -10.04
CA ASP A 186 20.66 3.22 -9.39
C ASP A 186 19.90 3.72 -8.15
N ALA A 187 18.58 3.49 -8.08
CA ALA A 187 17.74 3.92 -6.97
C ALA A 187 17.56 2.87 -5.86
N ILE A 188 18.01 1.61 -6.05
CA ILE A 188 17.75 0.50 -5.09
C ILE A 188 18.25 0.86 -3.68
N GLU A 189 19.43 1.48 -3.60
CA GLU A 189 20.04 1.81 -2.31
C GLU A 189 19.21 2.85 -1.53
N ASP A 190 18.85 3.95 -2.19
CA ASP A 190 17.96 4.98 -1.62
C ASP A 190 16.59 4.38 -1.25
N VAL A 191 16.05 3.51 -2.09
CA VAL A 191 14.78 2.84 -1.82
C VAL A 191 14.87 1.99 -0.56
N ILE A 192 15.90 1.17 -0.40
CA ILE A 192 16.07 0.35 0.82
C ILE A 192 16.21 1.23 2.06
N TYR A 193 16.98 2.32 1.97
CA TYR A 193 17.10 3.29 3.07
C TYR A 193 15.75 3.92 3.44
N HIS A 194 14.95 4.33 2.44
CA HIS A 194 13.67 4.98 2.69
C HIS A 194 12.59 4.02 3.18
N ILE A 195 12.47 2.83 2.58
CA ILE A 195 11.42 1.85 2.92
C ILE A 195 11.74 1.11 4.22
N GLU A 196 13.03 0.92 4.53
CA GLU A 196 13.52 0.25 5.74
C GLU A 196 13.10 -1.22 5.76
N THR A 197 13.32 -1.91 4.64
CA THR A 197 13.08 -3.36 4.51
C THR A 197 14.06 -3.99 3.53
N TYR A 198 14.22 -5.31 3.64
CA TYR A 198 14.97 -6.16 2.72
C TYR A 198 14.06 -7.13 1.94
N ASP A 199 12.72 -7.01 2.07
CA ASP A 199 11.78 -7.86 1.35
C ASP A 199 11.83 -7.60 -0.17
N VAL A 200 12.07 -8.68 -0.94
CA VAL A 200 12.26 -8.63 -2.39
C VAL A 200 11.04 -8.06 -3.11
N THR A 201 9.84 -8.49 -2.72
CA THR A 201 8.60 -8.05 -3.38
C THR A 201 8.36 -6.57 -3.14
N THR A 202 8.56 -6.13 -1.90
CA THR A 202 8.38 -4.75 -1.48
C THR A 202 9.39 -3.83 -2.17
N ILE A 203 10.68 -4.18 -2.24
CA ILE A 203 11.71 -3.35 -2.90
C ILE A 203 11.45 -3.21 -4.40
N ARG A 204 11.13 -4.32 -5.08
CA ARG A 204 10.80 -4.32 -6.52
C ARG A 204 9.69 -3.32 -6.86
N ALA A 205 8.60 -3.34 -6.09
CA ALA A 205 7.46 -2.46 -6.30
C ALA A 205 7.74 -1.03 -5.80
N SER A 206 8.45 -0.87 -4.68
CA SER A 206 8.75 0.43 -4.07
C SER A 206 9.65 1.30 -4.95
N THR A 207 10.59 0.70 -5.67
CA THR A 207 11.52 1.43 -6.55
C THR A 207 10.77 2.27 -7.58
N LEU A 208 9.73 1.70 -8.17
CA LEU A 208 8.90 2.37 -9.18
C LEU A 208 8.06 3.48 -8.55
N MET A 209 7.45 3.19 -7.40
CA MET A 209 6.64 4.16 -6.67
C MET A 209 7.48 5.33 -6.16
N PHE A 210 8.71 5.08 -5.72
CA PHE A 210 9.68 6.09 -5.31
C PHE A 210 10.03 7.02 -6.48
N GLN A 211 10.39 6.45 -7.63
CA GLN A 211 10.73 7.23 -8.82
C GLN A 211 9.55 8.03 -9.38
N MET A 212 8.35 7.43 -9.37
CA MET A 212 7.11 8.11 -9.75
C MET A 212 6.83 9.27 -8.80
N SER A 213 6.96 9.07 -7.49
CA SER A 213 6.70 10.10 -6.48
C SER A 213 7.60 11.32 -6.64
N ARG A 214 8.88 11.11 -6.98
CA ARG A 214 9.82 12.19 -7.32
C ARG A 214 9.29 13.07 -8.45
N LYS A 215 8.82 12.45 -9.55
CA LYS A 215 8.29 13.17 -10.73
C LYS A 215 6.98 13.88 -10.42
N ILE A 216 6.07 13.23 -9.68
CA ILE A 216 4.81 13.83 -9.22
C ILE A 216 5.08 15.07 -8.37
N LYS A 217 6.03 14.99 -7.44
CA LYS A 217 6.41 16.11 -6.58
C LYS A 217 6.97 17.28 -7.39
N ALA A 218 7.79 17.00 -8.40
CA ALA A 218 8.36 18.03 -9.28
C ALA A 218 7.28 18.81 -10.06
N LEU A 219 6.10 18.23 -10.28
CA LEU A 219 4.93 18.91 -10.86
C LEU A 219 4.13 19.74 -9.83
N GLY A 220 4.59 19.83 -8.58
CA GLY A 220 3.95 20.62 -7.51
C GLY A 220 2.79 19.91 -6.80
N VAL A 221 2.53 18.64 -7.13
CA VAL A 221 1.51 17.82 -6.46
C VAL A 221 1.98 17.44 -5.06
N LYS A 222 1.07 17.51 -4.09
CA LYS A 222 1.38 17.23 -2.66
C LYS A 222 0.65 16.02 -2.09
N MET A 223 -0.37 15.53 -2.79
CA MET A 223 -1.13 14.35 -2.38
C MET A 223 -1.54 13.52 -3.59
N VAL A 224 -1.54 12.20 -3.43
CA VAL A 224 -2.10 11.25 -4.39
C VAL A 224 -3.02 10.24 -3.72
N ILE A 225 -4.00 9.75 -4.47
CA ILE A 225 -4.86 8.65 -4.03
C ILE A 225 -4.46 7.38 -4.78
N SER A 226 -4.33 6.27 -4.05
CA SER A 226 -3.92 4.96 -4.56
C SER A 226 -4.96 3.87 -4.27
N GLY A 227 -4.87 2.76 -5.00
CA GLY A 227 -5.76 1.59 -4.90
C GLY A 227 -5.31 0.49 -3.93
N GLU A 228 -4.31 0.73 -3.10
CA GLU A 228 -3.78 -0.28 -2.15
C GLU A 228 -4.85 -0.76 -1.16
N GLY A 229 -4.80 -2.05 -0.80
CA GLY A 229 -5.73 -2.69 0.14
C GLY A 229 -6.83 -3.52 -0.53
N ALA A 230 -7.11 -3.27 -1.82
CA ALA A 230 -8.18 -3.96 -2.53
C ALA A 230 -7.93 -5.47 -2.64
N ASP A 231 -6.70 -5.87 -2.97
CA ASP A 231 -6.33 -7.28 -3.10
C ASP A 231 -6.45 -8.04 -1.76
N GLU A 232 -6.10 -7.40 -0.65
CA GLU A 232 -6.17 -7.98 0.69
C GLU A 232 -7.61 -8.13 1.18
N ILE A 233 -8.48 -7.17 0.86
CA ILE A 233 -9.89 -7.18 1.30
C ILE A 233 -10.75 -8.15 0.48
N PHE A 234 -10.44 -8.28 -0.82
CA PHE A 234 -11.28 -9.01 -1.77
C PHE A 234 -10.64 -10.30 -2.32
N GLY A 235 -9.49 -10.72 -1.79
CA GLY A 235 -8.76 -11.89 -2.25
C GLY A 235 -8.37 -11.80 -3.72
N GLY A 236 -7.71 -10.71 -4.07
CA GLY A 236 -7.38 -10.37 -5.45
C GLY A 236 -6.12 -11.02 -6.02
N TYR A 237 -5.26 -11.54 -5.15
CA TYR A 237 -4.05 -12.25 -5.58
C TYR A 237 -4.38 -13.61 -6.22
N LEU A 238 -3.64 -13.98 -7.26
CA LEU A 238 -3.92 -15.21 -8.03
C LEU A 238 -3.89 -16.51 -7.19
N TYR A 239 -3.18 -16.52 -6.04
CA TYR A 239 -3.19 -17.70 -5.18
C TYR A 239 -4.53 -17.92 -4.46
N PHE A 240 -5.40 -16.90 -4.34
CA PHE A 240 -6.76 -17.07 -3.81
C PHE A 240 -7.64 -17.96 -4.70
N HIS A 241 -7.28 -18.18 -5.97
CA HIS A 241 -7.94 -19.20 -6.81
C HIS A 241 -7.80 -20.62 -6.23
N LYS A 242 -6.82 -20.83 -5.35
CA LYS A 242 -6.56 -22.11 -4.67
C LYS A 242 -7.10 -22.15 -3.25
N ALA A 243 -7.89 -21.14 -2.82
CA ALA A 243 -8.51 -21.16 -1.51
C ALA A 243 -9.46 -22.38 -1.42
N PRO A 244 -9.33 -23.23 -0.38
CA PRO A 244 -10.07 -24.49 -0.31
C PRO A 244 -11.55 -24.29 0.03
N ASN A 245 -11.89 -23.24 0.79
CA ASN A 245 -13.24 -22.90 1.23
C ASN A 245 -13.30 -21.41 1.62
N LYS A 246 -14.49 -20.95 1.98
CA LYS A 246 -14.75 -19.54 2.31
C LYS A 246 -14.14 -19.12 3.65
N GLU A 247 -14.00 -20.04 4.60
CA GLU A 247 -13.40 -19.81 5.91
C GLU A 247 -11.91 -19.50 5.79
N GLU A 248 -11.16 -20.35 5.07
CA GLU A 248 -9.74 -20.17 4.79
C GLU A 248 -9.49 -18.92 3.91
N PHE A 249 -10.38 -18.64 2.96
CA PHE A 249 -10.35 -17.39 2.19
C PHE A 249 -10.45 -16.18 3.14
N HIS A 250 -11.42 -16.19 4.06
CA HIS A 250 -11.63 -15.09 5.00
C HIS A 250 -10.46 -14.92 5.97
N GLN A 251 -10.00 -16.00 6.58
CA GLN A 251 -8.85 -15.99 7.49
C GLN A 251 -7.60 -15.43 6.80
N GLU A 252 -7.36 -15.82 5.55
CA GLU A 252 -6.25 -15.28 4.76
C GLU A 252 -6.43 -13.78 4.45
N THR A 253 -7.63 -13.31 4.10
CA THR A 253 -7.89 -11.86 3.94
C THR A 253 -7.67 -11.09 5.25
N CYS A 254 -8.12 -11.63 6.39
CA CYS A 254 -7.91 -11.02 7.70
C CYS A 254 -6.42 -10.96 8.06
N ARG A 255 -5.66 -12.05 7.83
CA ARG A 255 -4.21 -12.10 8.02
C ARG A 255 -3.50 -11.06 7.16
N LYS A 256 -3.90 -10.95 5.88
CA LYS A 256 -3.36 -9.98 4.94
C LYS A 256 -3.62 -8.54 5.37
N ILE A 257 -4.84 -8.20 5.77
CA ILE A 257 -5.18 -6.87 6.30
C ILE A 257 -4.37 -6.56 7.56
N LYS A 258 -4.22 -7.51 8.49
CA LYS A 258 -3.39 -7.35 9.71
C LYS A 258 -1.92 -7.07 9.39
N ALA A 259 -1.40 -7.62 8.30
CA ALA A 259 0.00 -7.51 7.93
C ALA A 259 0.31 -6.34 6.97
N LEU A 260 -0.71 -5.66 6.42
CA LEU A 260 -0.55 -4.55 5.46
C LEU A 260 0.48 -3.50 5.88
N HIS A 261 0.55 -3.20 7.18
CA HIS A 261 1.47 -2.21 7.75
C HIS A 261 2.96 -2.54 7.57
N GLN A 262 3.30 -3.79 7.23
CA GLN A 262 4.66 -4.28 6.99
C GLN A 262 4.98 -4.38 5.49
N TYR A 263 3.97 -4.31 4.63
CA TYR A 263 4.08 -4.54 3.19
C TYR A 263 3.56 -3.33 2.40
N ASP A 264 2.35 -3.42 1.84
CA ASP A 264 1.81 -2.44 0.89
C ASP A 264 1.61 -1.05 1.51
N CYS A 265 1.20 -0.95 2.78
CA CYS A 265 1.14 0.35 3.47
C CYS A 265 2.54 0.94 3.68
N LEU A 266 3.51 0.09 4.04
CA LEU A 266 4.90 0.50 4.26
C LEU A 266 5.47 1.10 2.97
N ARG A 267 5.34 0.36 1.86
CA ARG A 267 5.72 0.81 0.51
C ARG A 267 5.00 2.10 0.13
N ALA A 268 3.67 2.09 0.16
CA ALA A 268 2.88 3.22 -0.31
C ALA A 268 3.21 4.50 0.44
N ASN A 269 3.32 4.42 1.76
CA ASN A 269 3.62 5.57 2.60
C ASN A 269 5.06 6.04 2.45
N LYS A 270 6.06 5.17 2.64
CA LYS A 270 7.47 5.59 2.66
C LYS A 270 8.01 5.95 1.29
N ALA A 271 7.62 5.24 0.23
CA ALA A 271 8.07 5.55 -1.13
C ALA A 271 7.59 6.94 -1.59
N THR A 272 6.36 7.32 -1.21
CA THR A 272 5.80 8.65 -1.51
C THR A 272 6.35 9.72 -0.57
N SER A 273 6.46 9.42 0.73
CA SER A 273 6.97 10.35 1.75
C SER A 273 8.45 10.71 1.55
N ALA A 274 9.24 9.84 0.93
CA ALA A 274 10.63 10.13 0.55
C ALA A 274 10.77 11.42 -0.28
N TRP A 275 9.72 11.81 -1.01
CA TRP A 275 9.66 13.01 -1.83
C TRP A 275 8.65 14.04 -1.30
N GLY A 276 8.19 13.89 -0.06
CA GLY A 276 7.19 14.78 0.54
C GLY A 276 5.85 14.77 -0.20
N LEU A 277 5.43 13.60 -0.68
CA LEU A 277 4.14 13.34 -1.31
C LEU A 277 3.28 12.50 -0.36
N GLU A 278 2.09 12.98 0.00
CA GLU A 278 1.15 12.23 0.81
C GLU A 278 0.39 11.20 -0.05
N VAL A 279 0.21 9.97 0.44
CA VAL A 279 -0.66 8.97 -0.18
C VAL A 279 -1.94 8.75 0.64
N ARG A 280 -3.06 8.59 -0.06
CA ARG A 280 -4.35 8.20 0.53
C ARG A 280 -4.85 6.90 -0.08
N VAL A 281 -5.42 6.04 0.75
CA VAL A 281 -5.81 4.67 0.38
C VAL A 281 -7.28 4.42 0.78
N PRO A 282 -8.25 4.69 -0.12
CA PRO A 282 -9.68 4.59 0.18
C PRO A 282 -10.15 3.17 0.52
N PHE A 283 -9.53 2.15 -0.05
CA PHE A 283 -9.83 0.77 0.31
C PHE A 283 -9.51 0.46 1.78
N LEU A 284 -8.58 1.19 2.39
CA LEU A 284 -8.22 1.00 3.80
C LEU A 284 -9.01 1.90 4.75
N ASP A 285 -10.17 2.37 4.30
CA ASP A 285 -11.11 3.06 5.15
C ASP A 285 -11.79 2.12 6.14
N LYS A 286 -11.87 2.50 7.42
CA LYS A 286 -12.44 1.61 8.45
C LYS A 286 -13.89 1.22 8.14
N GLU A 287 -14.73 2.18 7.74
CA GLU A 287 -16.14 1.89 7.45
C GLU A 287 -16.28 1.02 6.20
N PHE A 288 -15.45 1.27 5.19
CA PHE A 288 -15.44 0.43 3.99
C PHE A 288 -14.90 -0.98 4.25
N ILE A 289 -13.83 -1.12 5.04
CA ILE A 289 -13.32 -2.42 5.46
C ILE A 289 -14.40 -3.14 6.25
N ASP A 290 -15.04 -2.50 7.22
CA ASP A 290 -16.08 -3.13 8.04
C ASP A 290 -17.26 -3.59 7.17
N GLU A 291 -17.67 -2.79 6.19
CA GLU A 291 -18.68 -3.18 5.19
C GLU A 291 -18.21 -4.39 4.36
N ALA A 292 -17.06 -4.26 3.69
CA ALA A 292 -16.53 -5.27 2.78
C ALA A 292 -16.20 -6.59 3.49
N MET A 293 -15.73 -6.53 4.74
CA MET A 293 -15.38 -7.69 5.56
C MET A 293 -16.58 -8.27 6.32
N SER A 294 -17.76 -7.64 6.26
CA SER A 294 -19.01 -8.22 6.78
C SER A 294 -19.75 -9.11 5.77
N ILE A 295 -19.39 -9.03 4.48
CA ILE A 295 -19.99 -9.83 3.42
C ILE A 295 -19.60 -11.30 3.58
N ASP A 296 -20.55 -12.23 3.43
CA ASP A 296 -20.28 -13.68 3.42
C ASP A 296 -19.16 -14.00 2.41
N PRO A 297 -18.03 -14.60 2.83
CA PRO A 297 -16.87 -14.78 1.97
C PRO A 297 -17.15 -15.71 0.78
N GLU A 298 -18.26 -16.49 0.80
CA GLU A 298 -18.73 -17.26 -0.36
C GLU A 298 -18.92 -16.37 -1.61
N TRP A 299 -19.32 -15.10 -1.43
CA TRP A 299 -19.45 -14.17 -2.55
C TRP A 299 -18.10 -13.70 -3.10
N LYS A 300 -17.06 -13.69 -2.26
CA LYS A 300 -15.69 -13.31 -2.64
C LYS A 300 -14.91 -14.48 -3.26
N MET A 301 -15.33 -15.71 -3.00
CA MET A 301 -14.71 -16.89 -3.58
C MET A 301 -14.70 -16.82 -5.11
N ILE A 302 -13.55 -17.21 -5.66
CA ILE A 302 -13.34 -17.27 -7.10
C ILE A 302 -13.96 -18.57 -7.60
N ARG A 303 -14.97 -18.45 -8.45
CA ARG A 303 -15.82 -19.55 -8.93
C ARG A 303 -15.96 -19.46 -10.45
N PRO A 304 -14.97 -19.98 -11.20
CA PRO A 304 -15.00 -19.94 -12.66
C PRO A 304 -16.24 -20.63 -13.24
N ASP A 305 -16.76 -21.65 -12.57
CA ASP A 305 -18.01 -22.35 -12.89
C ASP A 305 -19.24 -21.43 -12.87
N LEU A 306 -19.18 -20.35 -12.07
CA LEU A 306 -20.21 -19.31 -11.98
C LEU A 306 -19.80 -18.01 -12.70
N GLY A 307 -18.70 -18.02 -13.46
CA GLY A 307 -18.14 -16.82 -14.10
C GLY A 307 -17.60 -15.78 -13.12
N ARG A 308 -17.27 -16.17 -11.88
CA ARG A 308 -16.69 -15.28 -10.87
C ARG A 308 -15.17 -15.35 -10.91
N ILE A 309 -14.55 -14.22 -11.24
CA ILE A 309 -13.10 -14.01 -11.19
C ILE A 309 -12.69 -13.33 -9.87
N GLU A 310 -11.40 -13.08 -9.65
CA GLU A 310 -10.92 -12.34 -8.49
C GLU A 310 -11.60 -10.98 -8.37
N LYS A 311 -11.96 -10.61 -7.14
CA LYS A 311 -12.67 -9.36 -6.81
C LYS A 311 -14.02 -9.21 -7.54
N TRP A 312 -14.68 -10.31 -7.93
CA TRP A 312 -15.92 -10.27 -8.71
C TRP A 312 -17.00 -9.37 -8.07
N ILE A 313 -17.16 -9.40 -6.75
CA ILE A 313 -18.13 -8.51 -6.07
C ILE A 313 -17.81 -7.04 -6.25
N LEU A 314 -16.53 -6.66 -6.26
CA LEU A 314 -16.13 -5.27 -6.49
C LEU A 314 -16.42 -4.88 -7.95
N ARG A 315 -16.06 -5.75 -8.90
CA ARG A 315 -16.34 -5.52 -10.33
C ARG A 315 -17.83 -5.36 -10.57
N LYS A 316 -18.65 -6.26 -10.01
CA LYS A 316 -20.11 -6.19 -10.13
C LYS A 316 -20.72 -5.00 -9.42
N ALA A 317 -20.18 -4.60 -8.27
CA ALA A 317 -20.61 -3.40 -7.61
C ALA A 317 -20.43 -2.16 -8.51
N PHE A 318 -19.51 -2.14 -9.48
CA PHE A 318 -19.28 -1.00 -10.39
C PHE A 318 -19.69 -1.26 -11.86
N ASP A 319 -20.35 -2.38 -12.14
CA ASP A 319 -20.90 -2.73 -13.46
C ASP A 319 -22.25 -2.00 -13.66
N ASP A 320 -22.16 -0.72 -14.02
CA ASP A 320 -23.30 0.17 -14.26
C ASP A 320 -23.44 0.42 -15.77
N GLU A 321 -24.55 -0.02 -16.36
CA GLU A 321 -24.77 0.11 -17.81
C GLU A 321 -25.24 1.51 -18.22
N GLU A 322 -25.88 2.25 -17.32
CA GLU A 322 -26.41 3.59 -17.60
C GLU A 322 -25.34 4.66 -17.41
N GLN A 323 -24.55 4.52 -16.34
CA GLN A 323 -23.41 5.39 -16.03
C GLN A 323 -22.16 4.56 -15.76
N PRO A 324 -21.50 4.04 -16.81
CA PRO A 324 -20.27 3.24 -16.66
C PRO A 324 -19.19 3.98 -15.88
N PHE A 325 -18.59 3.31 -14.89
CA PHE A 325 -17.43 3.85 -14.18
C PHE A 325 -16.14 3.61 -14.96
N LEU A 326 -16.08 2.52 -15.72
CA LEU A 326 -14.93 2.07 -16.49
C LEU A 326 -15.41 1.38 -17.78
N PRO A 327 -14.56 1.28 -18.81
CA PRO A 327 -14.81 0.40 -19.95
C PRO A 327 -14.98 -1.06 -19.48
N LYS A 328 -15.95 -1.81 -20.04
CA LYS A 328 -16.27 -3.18 -19.58
C LYS A 328 -15.07 -4.12 -19.58
N HIS A 329 -14.19 -4.05 -20.58
CA HIS A 329 -13.00 -4.92 -20.63
C HIS A 329 -11.94 -4.54 -19.60
N ILE A 330 -11.85 -3.27 -19.15
CA ILE A 330 -11.02 -2.88 -18.01
C ILE A 330 -11.65 -3.38 -16.71
N LEU A 331 -12.96 -3.18 -16.53
CA LEU A 331 -13.70 -3.60 -15.34
C LEU A 331 -13.60 -5.11 -15.10
N TYR A 332 -13.47 -5.91 -16.16
CA TYR A 332 -13.29 -7.37 -16.10
C TYR A 332 -11.90 -7.86 -16.50
N ARG A 333 -10.90 -6.97 -16.59
CA ARG A 333 -9.50 -7.34 -16.85
C ARG A 333 -8.96 -8.18 -15.69
N GLN A 334 -8.32 -9.30 -16.00
CA GLN A 334 -7.65 -10.15 -15.01
C GLN A 334 -6.53 -9.39 -14.28
N LYS A 335 -6.31 -9.70 -13.00
CA LYS A 335 -5.23 -9.11 -12.19
C LYS A 335 -3.85 -9.35 -12.80
N GLU A 336 -3.09 -8.27 -12.94
CA GLU A 336 -1.64 -8.28 -13.13
C GLU A 336 -0.97 -7.68 -11.89
N GLN A 337 0.13 -8.29 -11.40
CA GLN A 337 0.89 -7.73 -10.28
C GLN A 337 1.63 -6.47 -10.74
N PHE A 338 1.80 -5.50 -9.83
CA PHE A 338 2.39 -4.20 -10.17
C PHE A 338 3.80 -4.35 -10.75
N SER A 339 4.65 -5.22 -10.20
CA SER A 339 6.00 -5.48 -10.74
C SER A 339 6.00 -6.12 -12.12
N ASP A 340 4.95 -6.87 -12.48
CA ASP A 340 4.85 -7.58 -13.75
C ASP A 340 4.26 -6.69 -14.85
N GLY A 341 3.22 -5.91 -14.52
CA GLY A 341 2.55 -4.99 -15.45
C GLY A 341 3.42 -3.83 -15.92
N VAL A 342 4.47 -3.52 -15.14
CA VAL A 342 5.44 -2.46 -15.43
C VAL A 342 6.44 -2.86 -16.53
N GLY A 343 6.63 -4.16 -16.76
CA GLY A 343 7.43 -4.71 -17.86
C GLY A 343 8.47 -5.75 -17.39
N TYR A 344 8.50 -6.90 -18.06
CA TYR A 344 9.27 -8.08 -17.64
C TYR A 344 10.78 -7.84 -17.45
N SER A 345 11.39 -6.97 -18.27
CA SER A 345 12.82 -6.68 -18.17
C SER A 345 13.21 -5.97 -16.87
N TRP A 346 12.26 -5.43 -16.10
CA TRP A 346 12.54 -4.86 -14.78
C TRP A 346 13.03 -5.94 -13.81
N ILE A 347 12.24 -7.01 -13.64
CA ILE A 347 12.57 -8.09 -12.71
C ILE A 347 13.83 -8.83 -13.16
N ASP A 348 13.97 -9.07 -14.45
CA ASP A 348 15.15 -9.77 -14.98
C ASP A 348 16.42 -8.92 -14.82
N GLY A 349 16.34 -7.61 -15.07
CA GLY A 349 17.45 -6.69 -14.82
C GLY A 349 17.90 -6.65 -13.35
N LEU A 350 16.95 -6.70 -12.41
CA LEU A 350 17.27 -6.79 -10.97
C LEU A 350 17.97 -8.10 -10.60
N LYS A 351 17.50 -9.23 -11.15
CA LYS A 351 18.13 -10.54 -10.92
C LYS A 351 19.55 -10.58 -11.48
N ASP A 352 19.74 -10.06 -12.69
CA ASP A 352 21.06 -10.01 -13.35
C ASP A 352 22.02 -9.11 -12.58
N HIS A 353 21.57 -7.93 -12.16
CA HIS A 353 22.35 -7.02 -11.31
C HIS A 353 22.76 -7.69 -9.99
N ALA A 354 21.82 -8.32 -9.29
CA ALA A 354 22.13 -9.05 -8.06
C ALA A 354 23.08 -10.23 -8.30
N ALA A 355 22.92 -10.96 -9.41
CA ALA A 355 23.79 -12.07 -9.77
C ALA A 355 25.24 -11.64 -10.04
N SER A 356 25.44 -10.43 -10.56
CA SER A 356 26.77 -9.84 -10.77
C SER A 356 27.45 -9.37 -9.47
N ASN A 357 26.66 -9.08 -8.42
CA ASN A 357 27.15 -8.56 -7.13
C ASN A 357 27.24 -9.63 -6.03
N VAL A 358 26.54 -10.77 -6.17
CA VAL A 358 26.51 -11.85 -5.16
C VAL A 358 27.07 -13.14 -5.73
N SER A 359 28.21 -13.57 -5.21
CA SER A 359 28.85 -14.83 -5.61
C SER A 359 28.16 -16.06 -4.99
N ASP A 360 28.35 -17.23 -5.61
CA ASP A 360 27.83 -18.49 -5.06
C ASP A 360 28.45 -18.83 -3.69
N LYS A 361 29.69 -18.38 -3.45
CA LYS A 361 30.37 -18.50 -2.15
C LYS A 361 29.72 -17.64 -1.07
N MET A 362 29.25 -16.44 -1.43
CA MET A 362 28.46 -15.61 -0.51
C MET A 362 27.15 -16.31 -0.15
N MET A 363 26.45 -16.86 -1.14
CA MET A 363 25.21 -17.63 -0.91
C MET A 363 25.43 -18.86 -0.03
N SER A 364 26.51 -19.64 -0.25
CA SER A 364 26.80 -20.81 0.60
C SER A 364 27.07 -20.44 2.06
N ASN A 365 27.54 -19.22 2.32
CA ASN A 365 27.78 -18.70 3.65
C ASN A 365 26.62 -17.89 4.23
N ALA A 366 25.52 -17.68 3.49
CA ALA A 366 24.44 -16.76 3.87
C ALA A 366 23.89 -17.01 5.27
N LYS A 367 23.69 -18.27 5.67
CA LYS A 367 23.17 -18.64 7.00
C LYS A 367 24.07 -18.25 8.17
N PHE A 368 25.38 -18.09 7.93
CA PHE A 368 26.35 -17.72 8.96
C PHE A 368 26.49 -16.20 9.08
N ILE A 369 26.27 -15.48 7.98
CA ILE A 369 26.30 -14.01 7.95
C ILE A 369 24.94 -13.45 8.41
N TYR A 370 23.85 -14.02 7.90
CA TYR A 370 22.47 -13.63 8.17
C TYR A 370 21.69 -14.80 8.80
N PRO A 371 21.90 -15.08 10.10
CA PRO A 371 21.22 -16.19 10.77
C PRO A 371 19.71 -15.93 10.93
N HIS A 372 19.31 -14.65 11.05
CA HIS A 372 17.91 -14.23 11.06
C HIS A 372 17.44 -13.94 9.63
N ASN A 373 16.30 -14.51 9.21
CA ASN A 373 15.74 -14.38 7.85
C ASN A 373 16.80 -14.57 6.75
N THR A 374 17.48 -15.73 6.75
CA THR A 374 18.56 -16.02 5.81
C THR A 374 18.09 -15.87 4.36
N PRO A 375 18.78 -15.06 3.52
CA PRO A 375 18.40 -14.88 2.14
C PRO A 375 18.59 -16.18 1.35
N THR A 376 17.55 -16.60 0.63
CA THR A 376 17.54 -17.84 -0.17
C THR A 376 17.84 -17.61 -1.65
N THR A 377 17.94 -16.35 -2.08
CA THR A 377 18.27 -15.96 -3.45
C THR A 377 19.35 -14.87 -3.46
N LYS A 378 20.08 -14.74 -4.57
CA LYS A 378 21.09 -13.68 -4.74
C LYS A 378 20.50 -12.27 -4.62
N GLU A 379 19.29 -12.08 -5.13
CA GLU A 379 18.57 -10.80 -5.02
C GLU A 379 18.21 -10.48 -3.56
N ALA A 380 17.67 -11.44 -2.81
CA ALA A 380 17.40 -11.27 -1.39
C ALA A 380 18.71 -10.97 -0.61
N TYR A 381 19.81 -11.64 -0.96
CA TYR A 381 21.12 -11.39 -0.36
C TYR A 381 21.60 -9.97 -0.66
N TYR A 382 21.50 -9.54 -1.91
CA TYR A 382 21.91 -8.20 -2.33
C TYR A 382 21.15 -7.11 -1.56
N TYR A 383 19.82 -7.23 -1.45
CA TYR A 383 19.02 -6.28 -0.68
C TYR A 383 19.33 -6.34 0.81
N ARG A 384 19.50 -7.54 1.39
CA ARG A 384 19.87 -7.70 2.79
C ARG A 384 21.23 -7.07 3.11
N MET A 385 22.21 -7.24 2.22
CA MET A 385 23.52 -6.61 2.32
C MET A 385 23.43 -5.08 2.31
N ILE A 386 22.57 -4.50 1.47
CA ILE A 386 22.34 -3.05 1.47
C ILE A 386 21.66 -2.61 2.77
N PHE A 387 20.61 -3.32 3.18
CA PHE A 387 19.85 -3.01 4.39
C PHE A 387 20.74 -2.96 5.63
N GLU A 388 21.58 -3.97 5.86
CA GLU A 388 22.45 -4.01 7.06
C GLU A 388 23.56 -2.96 7.07
N ARG A 389 23.90 -2.33 5.93
CA ARG A 389 24.80 -1.17 5.93
C ARG A 389 24.16 0.04 6.61
N TYR A 390 22.84 0.20 6.49
CA TYR A 390 22.10 1.30 7.11
C TYR A 390 21.53 0.93 8.48
N PHE A 391 21.10 -0.32 8.64
CA PHE A 391 20.39 -0.83 9.81
C PHE A 391 21.10 -2.08 10.37
N PRO A 392 22.24 -1.93 11.04
CA PRO A 392 23.10 -3.05 11.46
C PRO A 392 22.57 -3.80 12.69
N GLN A 393 21.56 -3.28 13.39
CA GLN A 393 20.96 -3.96 14.54
C GLN A 393 20.19 -5.20 14.08
N VAL A 394 20.02 -6.15 14.99
CA VAL A 394 19.18 -7.33 14.75
C VAL A 394 17.76 -6.85 14.44
N SER A 395 17.37 -6.99 13.18
CA SER A 395 16.03 -6.63 12.68
C SER A 395 15.16 -7.88 12.64
N ASP A 396 14.11 -7.89 13.47
CA ASP A 396 13.05 -8.91 13.49
C ASP A 396 12.07 -8.77 12.31
#